data_AF-G8B9E1-F1
#
_entry.id   AF-G8B9E1-F1
#
_cell.length_a   1.000
_cell.length_b   1.000
_cell.length_c   1.000
_cell.angle_alpha   90.00
_cell.angle_beta   90.00
_cell.angle_gamma   90.00
#
_symmetry.space_group_name_H-M   'P 1'
#
loop_
_entity.id
_entity.type
_entity.pdbx_description
1 polymer ?
#
loop_
_entity_poly.entity_id
_entity_poly.type
_entity_poly.pdbx_seq_one_letter_code
_entity_poly.pdbx_strand_id
1 'polypeptide(L)'
;MSNIEDINKKIQELEGLIEKQSKVIATTGQKLLEIQVKDVKSRMTELDSGSNKPHSFDAADYVGNDDIVQLVTELQSQLDNLEDRATRRTYNSTLTKDEQKLAPLSNKDGDEPQFTLPSTLKEFKDMTKDKVLELGIFYEIILPNEEEINEVLERDTGNSKNDIINLAKNKDISKLEDQFSDEQVDEVYDELARYFGIRHRKVSDGW
;
A
#
# COMPACT_ATOMS: atom_id res chain seq x y z
N MET A 1 12.25 32.34 -29.18
CA MET A 1 10.80 32.60 -29.01
C MET A 1 10.07 31.27 -28.88
N SER A 2 10.10 30.61 -27.71
CA SER A 2 9.46 29.29 -27.51
C SER A 2 8.67 29.18 -26.18
N ASN A 3 8.85 30.09 -25.22
CA ASN A 3 8.26 29.96 -23.89
C ASN A 3 6.76 30.32 -23.80
N ILE A 4 6.24 31.19 -24.67
CA ILE A 4 4.86 31.68 -24.55
C ILE A 4 3.87 30.68 -25.16
N GLU A 5 4.25 29.99 -26.24
CA GLU A 5 3.39 28.98 -26.87
C GLU A 5 3.26 27.72 -26.00
N ASP A 6 4.33 27.28 -25.35
CA ASP A 6 4.30 26.13 -24.44
C ASP A 6 3.49 26.40 -23.17
N ILE A 7 3.51 27.63 -22.66
CA ILE A 7 2.67 28.05 -21.51
C ILE A 7 1.20 28.09 -21.90
N ASN A 8 0.86 28.65 -23.07
CA ASN A 8 -0.53 28.67 -23.55
C ASN A 8 -1.07 27.25 -23.81
N LYS A 9 -0.22 26.33 -24.27
CA LYS A 9 -0.58 24.91 -24.43
C LYS A 9 -0.91 24.24 -23.09
N LYS A 10 -0.10 24.48 -22.05
CA LYS A 10 -0.36 23.97 -20.70
C LYS A 10 -1.62 24.58 -20.08
N ILE A 11 -1.91 25.84 -20.34
CA ILE A 11 -3.15 26.48 -19.89
C ILE A 11 -4.36 25.82 -20.55
N GLN A 12 -4.32 25.56 -21.86
CA GLN A 12 -5.41 24.86 -22.54
C GLN A 12 -5.59 23.41 -22.07
N GLU A 13 -4.50 22.68 -21.77
CA GLU A 13 -4.58 21.33 -21.19
C GLU A 13 -5.20 21.35 -19.79
N LEU A 14 -4.84 22.34 -18.96
CA LEU A 14 -5.39 22.50 -17.62
C LEU A 14 -6.87 22.91 -17.64
N GLU A 15 -7.26 23.80 -18.54
CA GLU A 15 -8.68 24.15 -18.75
C GLU A 15 -9.50 22.93 -19.19
N GLY A 16 -8.96 22.11 -20.10
CA GLY A 16 -9.60 20.87 -20.52
C GLY A 16 -9.71 19.81 -19.40
N LEU A 17 -8.75 19.77 -18.48
CA LEU A 17 -8.80 18.93 -17.28
C LEU A 17 -9.86 19.41 -16.29
N ILE A 18 -9.96 20.72 -16.05
CA ILE A 18 -10.95 21.33 -15.17
C ILE A 18 -12.37 21.11 -15.73
N GLU A 19 -12.56 21.20 -17.03
CA GLU A 19 -13.85 20.95 -17.68
C GLU A 19 -14.27 19.47 -17.57
N LYS A 20 -13.32 18.54 -17.78
CA LYS A 20 -13.55 17.10 -17.56
C LYS A 20 -13.89 16.79 -16.11
N GLN A 21 -13.14 17.37 -15.15
CA GLN A 21 -13.39 17.17 -13.73
C GLN A 21 -14.74 17.75 -13.30
N SER A 22 -15.11 18.95 -13.78
CA SER A 22 -16.41 19.55 -13.50
C SER A 22 -17.57 18.70 -14.03
N LYS A 23 -17.41 18.09 -15.21
CA LYS A 23 -18.42 17.18 -15.79
C LYS A 23 -18.56 15.87 -15.00
N VAL A 24 -17.45 15.32 -14.51
CA VAL A 24 -17.45 14.15 -13.63
C VAL A 24 -18.12 14.49 -12.28
N ILE A 25 -17.84 15.64 -11.70
CA ILE A 25 -18.48 16.07 -10.45
C ILE A 25 -19.99 16.26 -10.63
N ALA A 26 -20.41 16.89 -11.73
CA ALA A 26 -21.83 17.07 -12.03
C ALA A 26 -22.56 15.73 -12.24
N THR A 27 -21.96 14.79 -12.96
CA THR A 27 -22.55 13.46 -13.18
C THR A 27 -22.57 12.60 -11.92
N THR A 28 -21.53 12.69 -11.07
CA THR A 28 -21.51 12.03 -9.76
C THR A 28 -22.55 12.63 -8.82
N GLY A 29 -22.68 13.96 -8.79
CA GLY A 29 -23.71 14.65 -8.02
C GLY A 29 -25.12 14.28 -8.47
N GLN A 30 -25.35 14.17 -9.78
CA GLN A 30 -26.64 13.71 -10.32
C GLN A 30 -26.95 12.26 -9.91
N LYS A 31 -25.97 11.34 -10.00
CA LYS A 31 -26.16 9.95 -9.54
C LYS A 31 -26.43 9.87 -8.05
N LEU A 32 -25.78 10.70 -7.25
CA LEU A 32 -25.97 10.73 -5.80
C LEU A 32 -27.36 11.26 -5.42
N LEU A 33 -27.86 12.28 -6.14
CA LEU A 33 -29.23 12.76 -6.01
C LEU A 33 -30.26 11.72 -6.48
N GLU A 34 -29.99 11.01 -7.58
CA GLU A 34 -30.88 9.93 -8.06
C GLU A 34 -30.97 8.78 -7.05
N ILE A 35 -29.85 8.42 -6.40
CA ILE A 35 -29.84 7.41 -5.33
C ILE A 35 -30.66 7.89 -4.12
N GLN A 36 -30.47 9.14 -3.68
CA GLN A 36 -31.24 9.72 -2.56
C GLN A 36 -32.74 9.81 -2.87
N VAL A 37 -33.12 10.24 -4.07
CA VAL A 37 -34.52 10.32 -4.48
C VAL A 37 -35.14 8.93 -4.60
N LYS A 38 -34.38 7.93 -5.07
CA LYS A 38 -34.83 6.53 -5.15
C LYS A 38 -35.05 5.94 -3.76
N ASP A 39 -34.16 6.21 -2.81
CA ASP A 39 -34.26 5.77 -1.40
C ASP A 39 -35.47 6.41 -0.69
N VAL A 40 -35.69 7.72 -0.89
CA VAL A 40 -36.88 8.41 -0.36
C VAL A 40 -38.16 7.83 -0.97
N LYS A 41 -38.16 7.54 -2.28
CA LYS A 41 -39.33 6.98 -2.96
C LYS A 41 -39.64 5.55 -2.52
N SER A 42 -38.63 4.70 -2.27
CA SER A 42 -38.84 3.35 -1.73
C SER A 42 -39.37 3.39 -0.30
N ARG A 43 -38.86 4.29 0.55
CA ARG A 43 -39.37 4.52 1.91
C ARG A 43 -40.82 5.01 1.91
N MET A 44 -41.19 5.86 0.97
CA MET A 44 -42.57 6.35 0.82
C MET A 44 -43.53 5.22 0.41
N THR A 45 -43.09 4.31 -0.48
CA THR A 45 -43.90 3.14 -0.88
C THR A 45 -44.02 2.08 0.21
N GLU A 46 -43.03 1.97 1.10
CA GLU A 46 -43.07 1.05 2.25
C GLU A 46 -43.94 1.58 3.40
N LEU A 47 -43.98 2.90 3.61
CA LEU A 47 -44.87 3.56 4.58
C LEU A 47 -46.36 3.43 4.18
N ASP A 48 -46.68 3.41 2.88
CA ASP A 48 -48.06 3.24 2.38
C ASP A 48 -48.55 1.77 2.48
N SER A 49 -47.64 0.84 2.79
CA SER A 49 -47.91 -0.60 2.89
C SER A 49 -48.10 -1.08 4.34
N GLY A 50 -48.69 -0.25 5.21
CA GLY A 50 -49.45 -0.62 6.43
C GLY A 50 -48.90 -1.65 7.44
N SER A 51 -47.65 -2.09 7.34
CA SER A 51 -47.12 -3.18 8.17
C SER A 51 -46.29 -2.62 9.33
N ASN A 52 -46.96 -2.52 10.48
CA ASN A 52 -46.42 -2.03 11.73
C ASN A 52 -45.51 -3.10 12.39
N LYS A 53 -44.34 -3.39 11.79
CA LYS A 53 -43.25 -4.12 12.47
C LYS A 53 -42.17 -3.12 12.89
N PRO A 54 -41.67 -3.18 14.13
CA PRO A 54 -40.50 -2.41 14.52
C PRO A 54 -39.31 -2.98 13.76
N HIS A 55 -38.95 -2.34 12.64
CA HIS A 55 -37.69 -2.61 11.97
C HIS A 55 -36.58 -2.19 12.94
N SER A 56 -35.77 -3.16 13.37
CA SER A 56 -34.45 -2.86 13.91
C SER A 56 -33.75 -2.01 12.87
N PHE A 57 -33.47 -0.76 13.22
CA PHE A 57 -32.64 0.14 12.43
C PHE A 57 -31.26 -0.48 12.36
N ASP A 58 -30.97 -1.21 11.28
CA ASP A 58 -29.65 -1.80 11.07
C ASP A 58 -28.75 -0.72 10.47
N ALA A 59 -28.16 0.06 11.38
CA ALA A 59 -27.25 1.15 11.05
C ALA A 59 -25.94 0.67 10.41
N ALA A 60 -25.71 -0.65 10.33
CA ALA A 60 -24.49 -1.25 9.76
C ALA A 60 -24.45 -1.23 8.23
N ASP A 61 -25.61 -1.16 7.54
CA ASP A 61 -25.69 -1.17 6.07
C ASP A 61 -25.54 0.22 5.43
N TYR A 62 -25.47 1.29 6.23
CA TYR A 62 -25.28 2.65 5.73
C TYR A 62 -23.88 3.14 6.04
N VAL A 63 -23.08 3.31 4.98
CA VAL A 63 -21.85 4.11 5.04
C VAL A 63 -22.25 5.55 5.36
N GLY A 64 -22.04 5.95 6.61
CA GLY A 64 -22.31 7.31 7.07
C GLY A 64 -21.32 8.29 6.44
N ASN A 65 -21.66 9.58 6.45
CA ASN A 65 -20.70 10.61 6.06
C ASN A 65 -19.41 10.52 6.91
N ASP A 66 -19.52 10.08 8.16
CA ASP A 66 -18.39 9.88 9.07
C ASP A 66 -17.48 8.73 8.62
N ASP A 67 -18.04 7.63 8.11
CA ASP A 67 -17.26 6.51 7.54
C ASP A 67 -16.53 6.94 6.26
N ILE A 68 -17.17 7.78 5.43
CA ILE A 68 -16.54 8.36 4.24
C ILE A 68 -15.37 9.27 4.65
N VAL A 69 -15.56 10.13 5.65
CA VAL A 69 -14.49 11.00 6.16
C VAL A 69 -13.34 10.19 6.76
N GLN A 70 -13.64 9.13 7.49
CA GLN A 70 -12.64 8.22 8.03
C GLN A 70 -11.85 7.53 6.91
N LEU A 71 -12.52 7.00 5.90
CA LEU A 71 -11.89 6.34 4.77
C LEU A 71 -11.02 7.31 3.94
N VAL A 72 -11.50 8.55 3.73
CA VAL A 72 -10.70 9.58 3.05
C VAL A 72 -9.47 9.95 3.87
N THR A 73 -9.60 10.03 5.20
CA THR A 73 -8.48 10.32 6.10
C THR A 73 -7.45 9.18 6.08
N GLU A 74 -7.90 7.92 6.06
CA GLU A 74 -7.02 6.75 5.93
C GLU A 74 -6.29 6.73 4.59
N LEU A 75 -7.00 6.99 3.48
CA LEU A 75 -6.38 7.09 2.15
C LEU A 75 -5.36 8.23 2.08
N GLN A 76 -5.64 9.37 2.70
CA GLN A 76 -4.68 10.47 2.80
C GLN A 76 -3.43 10.05 3.59
N SER A 77 -3.59 9.38 4.73
CA SER A 77 -2.45 8.85 5.48
C SER A 77 -1.64 7.83 4.69
N GLN A 78 -2.28 6.96 3.91
CA GLN A 78 -1.61 5.99 3.05
C GLN A 78 -0.84 6.69 1.89
N LEU A 79 -1.41 7.77 1.33
CA LEU A 79 -0.74 8.58 0.32
C LEU A 79 0.47 9.31 0.89
N ASP A 80 0.35 9.91 2.08
CA ASP A 80 1.46 10.57 2.77
C ASP A 80 2.60 9.56 3.04
N ASN A 81 2.27 8.37 3.54
CA ASN A 81 3.25 7.28 3.75
C ASN A 81 3.94 6.86 2.44
N LEU A 82 3.21 6.84 1.33
CA LEU A 82 3.76 6.52 0.01
C LEU A 82 4.71 7.61 -0.48
N GLU A 83 4.36 8.89 -0.31
CA GLU A 83 5.20 10.03 -0.68
C GLU A 83 6.49 10.07 0.15
N ASP A 84 6.38 9.83 1.46
CA ASP A 84 7.53 9.76 2.37
C ASP A 84 8.49 8.64 1.93
N ARG A 85 7.94 7.45 1.63
CA ARG A 85 8.72 6.31 1.13
C ARG A 85 9.36 6.63 -0.22
N ALA A 86 8.64 7.27 -1.14
CA ALA A 86 9.17 7.66 -2.45
C ALA A 86 10.31 8.69 -2.33
N THR A 87 10.17 9.65 -1.42
CA THR A 87 11.21 10.66 -1.13
C THR A 87 12.47 10.01 -0.58
N ARG A 88 12.33 9.13 0.42
CA ARG A 88 13.46 8.39 1.02
C ARG A 88 14.12 7.45 0.01
N ARG A 89 13.34 6.76 -0.82
CA ARG A 89 13.84 5.90 -1.91
C ARG A 89 14.62 6.71 -2.95
N THR A 90 14.13 7.89 -3.31
CA THR A 90 14.81 8.79 -4.24
C THR A 90 16.12 9.27 -3.65
N TYR A 91 16.16 9.66 -2.37
CA TYR A 91 17.39 10.00 -1.67
C TYR A 91 18.40 8.83 -1.70
N ASN A 92 17.96 7.62 -1.33
CA ASN A 92 18.80 6.43 -1.33
C ASN A 92 19.38 6.12 -2.72
N SER A 93 18.65 6.42 -3.80
CA SER A 93 19.13 6.24 -5.18
C SER A 93 20.26 7.17 -5.60
N THR A 94 20.50 8.23 -4.84
CA THR A 94 21.62 9.17 -5.06
C THR A 94 22.88 8.77 -4.28
N LEU A 95 22.76 7.81 -3.35
CA LEU A 95 23.88 7.35 -2.54
C LEU A 95 24.88 6.56 -3.39
N THR A 96 26.15 6.89 -3.23
CA THR A 96 27.26 6.32 -3.99
C THR A 96 28.42 5.87 -3.11
N LYS A 97 28.61 6.51 -1.95
CA LYS A 97 29.70 6.21 -1.01
C LYS A 97 29.19 5.35 0.14
N ASP A 98 30.02 4.42 0.57
CA ASP A 98 29.69 3.42 1.58
C ASP A 98 29.37 4.02 2.95
N GLU A 99 29.98 5.16 3.28
CA GLU A 99 29.80 5.89 4.55
C GLU A 99 28.50 6.71 4.61
N GLN A 100 27.80 6.86 3.48
CA GLN A 100 26.56 7.65 3.46
C GLN A 100 25.45 6.92 4.21
N LYS A 101 24.68 7.71 4.97
CA LYS A 101 23.55 7.20 5.74
C LYS A 101 22.41 6.83 4.80
N LEU A 102 21.82 5.67 5.07
CA LEU A 102 20.61 5.23 4.40
C LEU A 102 19.41 5.92 5.06
N ALA A 103 18.47 6.41 4.27
CA ALA A 103 17.17 6.81 4.79
C ALA A 103 16.35 5.53 5.09
N PRO A 104 15.82 5.34 6.31
CA PRO A 104 15.02 4.18 6.66
C PRO A 104 13.64 4.25 5.97
N LEU A 105 13.18 3.14 5.40
CA LEU A 105 11.84 3.07 4.79
C LEU A 105 10.89 2.29 5.71
N SER A 106 9.64 2.76 5.81
CA SER A 106 8.55 1.99 6.38
C SER A 106 8.14 0.84 5.43
N ASN A 107 7.42 -0.15 5.96
CA ASN A 107 6.85 -1.23 5.14
C ASN A 107 5.67 -0.72 4.27
N LYS A 108 4.93 -1.63 3.62
CA LYS A 108 3.78 -1.25 2.78
C LYS A 108 2.66 -0.60 3.58
N ASP A 109 2.47 -1.02 4.83
CA ASP A 109 1.43 -0.53 5.75
C ASP A 109 1.81 0.78 6.47
N GLY A 110 3.07 1.21 6.35
CA GLY A 110 3.58 2.39 7.03
C GLY A 110 4.20 2.11 8.40
N ASP A 111 4.32 0.85 8.80
CA ASP A 111 4.99 0.48 10.06
C ASP A 111 6.50 0.67 9.97
N GLU A 112 7.08 1.04 11.10
CA GLU A 112 8.52 1.02 11.30
C GLU A 112 8.98 -0.36 11.79
N PRO A 113 10.13 -0.87 11.31
CA PRO A 113 10.68 -2.12 11.78
C PRO A 113 11.09 -2.03 13.25
N GLN A 114 10.73 -3.06 14.03
CA GLN A 114 11.10 -3.16 15.45
C GLN A 114 12.56 -3.61 15.66
N PHE A 115 13.21 -4.06 14.59
CA PHE A 115 14.61 -4.49 14.58
C PHE A 115 15.51 -3.42 13.95
N THR A 116 16.83 -3.55 14.14
CA THR A 116 17.79 -2.54 13.68
C THR A 116 18.02 -2.62 12.17
N LEU A 117 17.55 -1.59 11.47
CA LEU A 117 17.83 -1.38 10.04
C LEU A 117 19.31 -1.02 9.78
N PRO A 118 19.84 -1.36 8.59
CA PRO A 118 21.15 -0.89 8.15
C PRO A 118 21.15 0.64 8.05
N SER A 119 22.07 1.28 8.78
CA SER A 119 22.17 2.73 8.90
C SER A 119 23.01 3.36 7.79
N THR A 120 23.88 2.58 7.16
CA THR A 120 24.81 3.03 6.11
C THR A 120 24.72 2.13 4.88
N LEU A 121 25.15 2.66 3.73
CA LEU A 121 25.24 1.87 2.50
C LEU A 121 26.19 0.68 2.68
N LYS A 122 27.27 0.84 3.45
CA LYS A 122 28.17 -0.27 3.80
C LYS A 122 27.46 -1.38 4.56
N GLU A 123 26.72 -1.02 5.61
CA GLU A 123 25.97 -2.01 6.41
C GLU A 123 24.94 -2.75 5.58
N PHE A 124 24.35 -2.09 4.58
CA PHE A 124 23.46 -2.75 3.62
C PHE A 124 24.22 -3.74 2.73
N LYS A 125 25.39 -3.38 2.21
CA LYS A 125 26.22 -4.26 1.36
C LYS A 125 26.75 -5.48 2.10
N ASP A 126 27.15 -5.30 3.35
CA ASP A 126 27.76 -6.33 4.19
C ASP A 126 26.71 -7.12 5.01
N MET A 127 25.43 -7.10 4.61
CA MET A 127 24.36 -7.82 5.33
C MET A 127 24.57 -9.34 5.30
N THR A 128 24.35 -9.97 6.46
CA THR A 128 24.32 -11.43 6.61
C THR A 128 23.02 -12.01 6.06
N LYS A 129 23.04 -13.31 5.70
CA LYS A 129 21.89 -14.06 5.17
C LYS A 129 20.63 -13.88 6.03
N ASP A 130 20.79 -14.02 7.34
CA ASP A 130 19.72 -13.97 8.34
C ASP A 130 19.00 -12.62 8.30
N LYS A 131 19.77 -11.53 8.21
CA LYS A 131 19.23 -10.16 8.13
C LYS A 131 18.52 -9.89 6.80
N VAL A 132 19.03 -10.43 5.70
CA VAL A 132 18.37 -10.31 4.39
C VAL A 132 17.01 -11.00 4.43
N LEU A 133 16.92 -12.18 5.05
CA LEU A 133 15.66 -12.91 5.19
C LEU A 133 14.69 -12.20 6.15
N GLU A 134 15.17 -11.70 7.30
CA GLU A 134 14.37 -10.92 8.26
C GLU A 134 13.76 -9.67 7.60
N LEU A 135 14.57 -8.92 6.84
CA LEU A 135 14.12 -7.77 6.07
C LEU A 135 13.15 -8.19 4.95
N GLY A 136 13.44 -9.28 4.24
CA GLY A 136 12.61 -9.80 3.15
C GLY A 136 11.20 -10.19 3.61
N ILE A 137 11.08 -10.74 4.81
CA ILE A 137 9.79 -11.01 5.46
C ILE A 137 9.09 -9.69 5.82
N PHE A 138 9.79 -8.78 6.50
CA PHE A 138 9.19 -7.53 6.99
C PHE A 138 8.67 -6.63 5.85
N TYR A 139 9.40 -6.55 4.73
CA TYR A 139 9.00 -5.80 3.55
C TYR A 139 8.09 -6.59 2.59
N GLU A 140 7.67 -7.80 2.98
CA GLU A 140 6.80 -8.68 2.21
C GLU A 140 7.32 -8.97 0.80
N ILE A 141 8.64 -9.18 0.70
CA ILE A 141 9.31 -9.67 -0.50
C ILE A 141 9.27 -11.20 -0.50
N ILE A 142 9.50 -11.81 0.66
CA ILE A 142 9.31 -13.24 0.87
C ILE A 142 7.85 -13.46 1.29
N LEU A 143 7.08 -14.09 0.42
CA LEU A 143 5.71 -14.51 0.70
C LEU A 143 5.72 -15.90 1.38
N PRO A 144 4.76 -16.18 2.28
CA PRO A 144 4.57 -17.51 2.82
C PRO A 144 4.18 -18.52 1.72
N ASN A 145 4.56 -19.79 1.89
CA ASN A 145 4.34 -20.84 0.90
C ASN A 145 2.86 -21.24 0.83
N GLU A 146 2.43 -21.85 -0.29
CA GLU A 146 1.03 -22.30 -0.47
C GLU A 146 0.56 -23.27 0.63
N GLU A 147 1.43 -24.12 1.16
CA GLU A 147 1.10 -25.02 2.28
C GLU A 147 0.85 -24.26 3.59
N GLU A 148 1.62 -23.21 3.86
CA GLU A 148 1.45 -22.35 5.04
C GLU A 148 0.22 -21.45 4.90
N ILE A 149 -0.06 -20.98 3.67
CA ILE A 149 -1.28 -20.24 3.35
C ILE A 149 -2.49 -21.15 3.54
N ASN A 150 -2.44 -22.40 3.09
CA ASN A 150 -3.52 -23.37 3.28
C ASN A 150 -3.74 -23.70 4.76
N GLU A 151 -2.68 -23.84 5.56
CA GLU A 151 -2.82 -24.01 7.02
C GLU A 151 -3.53 -22.83 7.70
N VAL A 152 -3.29 -21.59 7.25
CA VAL A 152 -3.97 -20.40 7.80
C VAL A 152 -5.39 -20.28 7.28
N LEU A 153 -5.64 -20.65 6.02
CA LEU A 153 -6.99 -20.69 5.45
C LEU A 153 -7.86 -21.78 6.10
N GLU A 154 -7.28 -22.92 6.48
CA GLU A 154 -7.98 -23.99 7.20
C GLU A 154 -8.28 -23.64 8.67
N ARG A 155 -7.56 -22.66 9.27
CA ARG A 155 -7.80 -22.19 10.64
C ARG A 155 -9.00 -21.23 10.79
N ASP A 156 -9.65 -20.86 9.69
CA ASP A 156 -11.01 -20.28 9.62
C ASP A 156 -11.32 -19.13 10.62
N THR A 157 -10.51 -18.06 10.58
CA THR A 157 -10.69 -16.86 11.45
C THR A 157 -11.01 -15.57 10.70
N GLY A 158 -11.79 -15.61 9.61
CA GLY A 158 -12.47 -14.43 9.05
C GLY A 158 -11.61 -13.22 8.58
N ASN A 159 -10.30 -13.24 8.81
CA ASN A 159 -9.34 -12.18 8.51
C ASN A 159 -8.03 -12.78 7.98
N SER A 160 -8.16 -13.80 7.11
CA SER A 160 -7.08 -14.67 6.64
C SER A 160 -5.89 -13.91 6.06
N LYS A 161 -6.09 -12.71 5.48
CA LYS A 161 -4.97 -11.89 4.98
C LYS A 161 -4.03 -11.42 6.10
N ASN A 162 -4.58 -10.89 7.20
CA ASN A 162 -3.78 -10.43 8.32
C ASN A 162 -3.11 -11.59 9.06
N ASP A 163 -3.79 -12.74 9.13
CA ASP A 163 -3.22 -13.95 9.73
C ASP A 163 -2.09 -14.54 8.88
N ILE A 164 -2.20 -14.50 7.54
CA ILE A 164 -1.11 -14.89 6.61
C ILE A 164 0.08 -13.93 6.75
N ILE A 165 -0.16 -12.62 6.86
CA ILE A 165 0.89 -11.61 7.08
C ILE A 165 1.57 -11.82 8.43
N ASN A 166 0.80 -12.11 9.49
CA ASN A 166 1.34 -12.40 10.81
C ASN A 166 2.12 -13.72 10.86
N LEU A 167 1.70 -14.73 10.10
CA LEU A 167 2.43 -15.99 9.97
C LEU A 167 3.77 -15.76 9.28
N ALA A 168 3.78 -14.96 8.20
CA ALA A 168 5.01 -14.57 7.52
C ALA A 168 5.95 -13.82 8.47
N LYS A 169 5.44 -12.81 9.21
CA LYS A 169 6.20 -12.01 10.19
C LYS A 169 6.77 -12.83 11.36
N ASN A 170 6.18 -13.98 11.71
CA ASN A 170 6.62 -14.85 12.81
C ASN A 170 7.37 -16.12 12.35
N LYS A 171 7.82 -16.19 11.10
CA LYS A 171 8.64 -17.32 10.65
C LYS A 171 9.96 -17.39 11.43
N ASP A 172 10.29 -18.58 11.92
CA ASP A 172 11.62 -18.87 12.49
C ASP A 172 12.68 -18.67 11.40
N ILE A 173 13.42 -17.55 11.47
CA ILE A 173 14.48 -17.18 10.51
C ILE A 173 15.50 -18.32 10.35
N SER A 174 15.82 -19.01 11.45
CA SER A 174 16.76 -20.14 11.45
C SER A 174 16.30 -21.37 10.65
N LYS A 175 15.00 -21.58 10.46
CA LYS A 175 14.49 -22.65 9.59
C LYS A 175 14.44 -22.23 8.13
N LEU A 176 14.38 -20.93 7.89
CA LEU A 176 14.34 -20.34 6.56
C LEU A 176 15.73 -20.32 5.91
N GLU A 177 16.78 -20.11 6.69
CA GLU A 177 18.17 -20.18 6.21
C GLU A 177 18.53 -21.51 5.53
N ASP A 178 17.96 -22.62 6.03
CA ASP A 178 18.16 -23.98 5.50
C ASP A 178 17.32 -24.26 4.23
N GLN A 179 16.24 -23.51 4.03
CA GLN A 179 15.32 -23.70 2.89
C GLN A 179 15.72 -22.87 1.68
N PHE A 180 16.44 -21.76 1.88
CA PHE A 180 16.85 -20.85 0.81
C PHE A 180 18.27 -21.16 0.34
N SER A 181 18.43 -21.37 -0.97
CA SER A 181 19.76 -21.41 -1.58
C SER A 181 20.42 -20.03 -1.55
N ASP A 182 21.75 -19.98 -1.66
CA ASP A 182 22.47 -18.70 -1.66
C ASP A 182 22.06 -17.80 -2.85
N GLU A 183 21.70 -18.41 -3.98
CA GLU A 183 21.18 -17.71 -5.17
C GLU A 183 19.82 -17.04 -4.88
N GLN A 184 18.91 -17.74 -4.18
CA GLN A 184 17.61 -17.18 -3.81
C GLN A 184 17.74 -16.03 -2.80
N VAL A 185 18.74 -16.10 -1.90
CA VAL A 185 19.01 -14.99 -0.99
C VAL A 185 19.54 -13.77 -1.73
N ASP A 186 20.37 -13.97 -2.75
CA ASP A 186 20.85 -12.85 -3.56
C ASP A 186 19.72 -12.22 -4.39
N GLU A 187 18.73 -13.00 -4.85
CA GLU A 187 17.51 -12.45 -5.46
C GLU A 187 16.68 -11.62 -4.47
N VAL A 188 16.47 -12.12 -3.24
CA VAL A 188 15.79 -11.36 -2.19
C VAL A 188 16.56 -10.08 -1.84
N TYR A 189 17.89 -10.16 -1.78
CA TYR A 189 18.75 -9.01 -1.56
C TYR A 189 18.56 -7.94 -2.64
N ASP A 190 18.46 -8.34 -3.91
CA ASP A 190 18.28 -7.40 -5.01
C ASP A 190 16.89 -6.76 -5.03
N GLU A 191 15.84 -7.52 -4.68
CA GLU A 191 14.51 -6.95 -4.47
C GLU A 191 14.46 -6.00 -3.26
N LEU A 192 15.19 -6.31 -2.18
CA LEU A 192 15.38 -5.36 -1.07
C LEU A 192 16.12 -4.11 -1.52
N ALA A 193 17.22 -4.25 -2.25
CA ALA A 193 17.96 -3.12 -2.80
C ALA A 193 17.05 -2.25 -3.66
N ARG A 194 16.21 -2.88 -4.49
CA ARG A 194 15.21 -2.19 -5.30
C ARG A 194 14.19 -1.46 -4.44
N TYR A 195 13.63 -2.11 -3.42
CA TYR A 195 12.66 -1.51 -2.49
C TYR A 195 13.23 -0.25 -1.84
N PHE A 196 14.46 -0.33 -1.32
CA PHE A 196 15.17 0.79 -0.70
C PHE A 196 15.67 1.84 -1.69
N GLY A 197 15.69 1.54 -2.99
CA GLY A 197 16.19 2.44 -4.03
C GLY A 197 17.70 2.45 -4.16
N ILE A 198 18.38 1.41 -3.69
CA ILE A 198 19.84 1.26 -3.71
C ILE A 198 20.29 0.71 -5.07
N ARG A 199 21.39 1.26 -5.61
CA ARG A 199 21.93 0.85 -6.93
C ARG A 199 22.78 -0.41 -6.89
N HIS A 200 23.31 -0.76 -5.72
CA HIS A 200 24.17 -1.93 -5.58
C HIS A 200 23.32 -3.21 -5.58
N ARG A 201 23.60 -4.10 -6.53
CA ARG A 201 22.95 -5.40 -6.70
C ARG A 201 24.00 -6.49 -6.79
N LYS A 202 23.65 -7.69 -6.34
CA LYS A 202 24.51 -8.87 -6.37
C LYS A 202 24.31 -9.68 -7.65
N VAL A 203 23.07 -9.78 -8.14
CA VAL A 203 22.77 -10.49 -9.38
C VAL A 203 22.93 -9.54 -10.56
N SER A 204 23.74 -9.96 -11.53
CA SER A 204 24.14 -9.16 -12.70
C SER A 204 23.07 -9.07 -13.80
N ASP A 205 21.83 -9.48 -13.54
CA ASP A 205 20.77 -9.38 -14.56
C ASP A 205 20.12 -7.99 -14.49
N GLY A 206 20.75 -7.07 -15.20
CA GLY A 206 20.51 -5.64 -15.06
C GLY A 206 19.13 -5.22 -15.55
N TRP A 207 18.31 -4.71 -14.63
CA TRP A 207 17.31 -3.64 -14.84
C TRP A 207 17.05 -2.87 -13.53
#